data_AF-A0A7W2NA27-F1
#
_entry.id   AF-A0A7W2NA27-F1
#
_cell.length_a   1.000
_cell.length_b   1.000
_cell.length_c   1.000
_cell.angle_alpha   90.00
_cell.angle_beta   90.00
_cell.angle_gamma   90.00
#
_symmetry.space_group_name_H-M   'P 1'
#
loop_
_entity.id
_entity.type
_entity.pdbx_description
1 polymer ?
#
loop_
_entity_poly.entity_id
_entity_poly.type
_entity_poly.pdbx_seq_one_letter_code
_entity_poly.pdbx_strand_id
1 'polypeptide(L)'
;MKYRLLAALCYCLHITSFATVILQYHHVSDTTPASTSISPSQFALHMQYLADNNFEVIALSSLMNSIKTQTALPNKSVVITFDDAYLDILTQGKPILDQHDYPFTIFINPGIVEQNSEHYLSWQQLKEMADNGVIIANHGMAHDSLIRIPDGMTMQQWLAKNTQSLLSAEKIIAEKTGQSWRYFAYPYGEYSPEIQQWIQDNNFVAFSQQSGAVSLDTNTTIIPRFPVSQPYDQLPSLRDKLNALPFSIRVEAENQQTIFQQGESTSVSFKVDVDDFNPEQLNCYISSLGRQEIQWQEDEMFTINYSAALPTGRVRCNCTAPSISEPGRYYWFSKPWFILKENGQWYPL
;
A
#
# COMPACT_ATOMS: atom_id res chain seq x y z
N MET A 1 53.40 -31.13 18.18
CA MET A 1 52.56 -30.28 17.30
C MET A 1 51.11 -30.73 17.44
N LYS A 2 50.32 -30.05 18.28
CA LYS A 2 48.87 -30.29 18.42
C LYS A 2 48.16 -29.04 17.91
N TYR A 3 47.68 -29.08 16.68
CA TYR A 3 46.83 -28.02 16.13
C TYR A 3 45.45 -28.12 16.81
N ARG A 4 45.10 -27.12 17.63
CA ARG A 4 43.72 -26.90 18.04
C ARG A 4 43.05 -26.08 16.94
N LEU A 5 42.15 -26.71 16.18
CA LEU A 5 41.21 -25.96 15.35
C LEU A 5 40.32 -25.13 16.27
N LEU A 6 40.38 -23.80 16.14
CA LEU A 6 39.30 -22.94 16.60
C LEU A 6 38.16 -23.08 15.58
N ALA A 7 37.06 -23.70 15.99
CA ALA A 7 35.78 -23.55 15.29
C ALA A 7 35.26 -22.14 15.59
N ALA A 8 35.34 -21.25 14.60
CA ALA A 8 34.63 -19.97 14.64
C ALA A 8 33.14 -20.28 14.44
N LEU A 9 32.39 -20.27 15.54
CA LEU A 9 30.94 -20.34 15.50
C LEU A 9 30.43 -18.96 15.04
N CYS A 10 30.22 -18.79 13.74
CA CYS A 10 29.48 -17.64 13.23
C CYS A 10 28.03 -17.78 13.70
N TYR A 11 27.69 -17.11 14.81
CA TYR A 11 26.30 -16.82 15.14
C TYR A 11 25.77 -15.87 14.06
N CYS A 12 25.10 -16.41 13.04
CA CYS A 12 24.15 -15.64 12.27
C CYS A 12 23.04 -15.24 13.25
N LEU A 13 23.12 -14.03 13.79
CA LEU A 13 21.96 -13.39 14.40
C LEU A 13 20.94 -13.27 13.28
N HIS A 14 19.97 -14.18 13.23
CA HIS A 14 18.77 -13.99 12.42
C HIS A 14 18.12 -12.71 12.93
N ILE A 15 18.26 -11.63 12.16
CA ILE A 15 17.47 -10.43 12.36
C ILE A 15 16.04 -10.90 12.15
N THR A 16 15.27 -11.00 13.24
CA THR A 16 13.86 -11.39 13.19
C THR A 16 13.14 -10.36 12.32
N SER A 17 12.79 -10.76 11.09
CA SER A 17 12.10 -9.91 10.12
C SER A 17 10.61 -9.95 10.43
N PHE A 18 10.15 -8.98 11.23
CA PHE A 18 8.73 -8.84 11.53
C PHE A 18 8.03 -8.01 10.45
N ALA A 19 6.74 -8.30 10.24
CA ALA A 19 5.89 -7.65 9.26
C ALA A 19 5.17 -6.43 9.84
N THR A 20 5.06 -5.35 9.07
CA THR A 20 4.14 -4.24 9.39
C THR A 20 2.99 -4.20 8.39
N VAL A 21 1.76 -4.07 8.88
CA VAL A 21 0.57 -3.89 8.03
C VAL A 21 0.22 -2.41 7.97
N ILE A 22 0.03 -1.86 6.76
CA ILE A 22 -0.46 -0.49 6.59
C ILE A 22 -1.94 -0.54 6.21
N LEU A 23 -2.80 0.04 7.04
CA LEU A 23 -4.24 0.17 6.79
C LEU A 23 -4.51 1.52 6.11
N GLN A 24 -5.33 1.49 5.06
CA GLN A 24 -5.76 2.67 4.33
C GLN A 24 -7.28 2.86 4.51
N TYR A 25 -7.63 4.01 5.08
CA TYR A 25 -8.99 4.52 5.22
C TYR A 25 -9.15 5.80 4.36
N HIS A 26 -10.37 6.25 4.16
CA HIS A 26 -10.63 7.59 3.60
C HIS A 26 -11.64 8.31 4.49
N HIS A 27 -12.90 7.86 4.47
CA HIS A 27 -13.95 8.38 5.33
C HIS A 27 -14.19 7.51 6.57
N VAL A 28 -14.49 8.16 7.70
CA VAL A 28 -15.11 7.57 8.89
C VAL A 28 -16.51 8.15 9.02
N SER A 29 -17.46 7.61 8.24
CA SER A 29 -18.79 8.19 8.08
C SER A 29 -19.83 7.16 7.64
N ASP A 30 -21.07 7.35 8.07
CA ASP A 30 -22.24 6.56 7.68
C ASP A 30 -22.95 7.11 6.42
N THR A 31 -22.59 8.31 5.97
CA THR A 31 -23.37 9.05 4.96
C THR A 31 -22.64 9.28 3.64
N THR A 32 -21.38 8.86 3.55
CA THR A 32 -20.53 8.99 2.36
C THR A 32 -20.55 7.68 1.55
N PRO A 33 -20.06 7.68 0.29
CA PRO A 33 -20.09 6.48 -0.54
C PRO A 33 -19.39 5.28 0.13
N ALA A 34 -20.09 4.15 0.21
CA ALA A 34 -19.62 2.92 0.87
C ALA A 34 -18.21 2.49 0.41
N SER A 35 -17.91 2.63 -0.87
CA SER A 35 -16.62 2.22 -1.47
C SER A 35 -15.38 2.87 -0.85
N THR A 36 -15.54 4.01 -0.19
CA THR A 36 -14.45 4.76 0.48
C THR A 36 -14.74 5.00 1.97
N SER A 37 -15.77 4.38 2.52
CA SER A 37 -16.24 4.65 3.88
C SER A 37 -16.19 3.43 4.79
N ILE A 38 -15.95 3.71 6.07
CA ILE A 38 -16.21 2.83 7.20
C ILE A 38 -17.09 3.62 8.18
N SER A 39 -18.06 2.99 8.84
CA SER A 39 -18.86 3.69 9.85
C SER A 39 -18.00 4.03 11.08
N PRO A 40 -18.30 5.10 11.83
CA PRO A 40 -17.60 5.39 13.09
C PRO A 40 -17.65 4.21 14.08
N SER A 41 -18.77 3.48 14.13
CA SER A 41 -18.91 2.29 14.98
C SER A 41 -18.00 1.14 14.55
N GLN A 42 -17.92 0.84 13.25
CA GLN A 42 -17.04 -0.21 12.73
C GLN A 42 -15.56 0.19 12.85
N PHE A 43 -15.24 1.47 12.67
CA PHE A 43 -13.90 1.99 12.89
C PHE A 43 -13.48 1.88 14.37
N ALA A 44 -14.37 2.19 15.32
CA ALA A 44 -14.12 1.96 16.74
C ALA A 44 -13.87 0.48 17.06
N LEU A 45 -14.63 -0.44 16.44
CA LEU A 45 -14.37 -1.88 16.57
C LEU A 45 -12.99 -2.28 16.04
N HIS A 46 -12.51 -1.64 14.96
CA HIS A 46 -11.16 -1.90 14.45
C HIS A 46 -10.10 -1.46 15.45
N MET A 47 -10.20 -0.24 15.99
CA MET A 47 -9.22 0.28 16.94
C MET A 47 -9.21 -0.55 18.23
N GLN A 48 -10.39 -0.91 18.75
CA GLN A 48 -10.50 -1.80 19.90
C GLN A 48 -9.90 -3.18 19.62
N TYR A 49 -10.13 -3.74 18.42
CA TYR A 49 -9.54 -5.03 18.03
C TYR A 49 -8.00 -4.97 18.03
N LEU A 50 -7.40 -3.88 17.56
CA LEU A 50 -5.95 -3.68 17.62
C LEU A 50 -5.45 -3.72 19.07
N ALA A 51 -6.12 -3.00 19.97
CA ALA A 51 -5.79 -2.95 21.39
C ALA A 51 -5.93 -4.34 22.06
N ASP A 52 -7.07 -5.00 21.87
CA ASP A 52 -7.39 -6.29 22.49
C ASP A 52 -6.46 -7.43 22.04
N ASN A 53 -5.88 -7.31 20.84
CA ASN A 53 -5.03 -8.34 20.23
C ASN A 53 -3.52 -8.01 20.25
N ASN A 54 -3.14 -6.99 21.02
CA ASN A 54 -1.76 -6.54 21.23
C ASN A 54 -1.06 -6.16 19.92
N PHE A 55 -1.76 -5.45 19.03
CA PHE A 55 -1.12 -4.80 17.90
C PHE A 55 -0.48 -3.50 18.35
N GLU A 56 0.73 -3.24 17.85
CA GLU A 56 1.46 -2.00 18.12
C GLU A 56 1.20 -1.03 16.96
N VAL A 57 0.42 0.02 17.21
CA VAL A 57 0.22 1.07 16.20
C VAL A 57 1.41 2.03 16.24
N ILE A 58 2.19 2.04 15.16
CA ILE A 58 3.40 2.87 15.04
C ILE A 58 3.18 4.00 14.04
N ALA A 59 3.87 5.12 14.24
CA ALA A 59 3.87 6.21 13.27
C ALA A 59 4.50 5.74 11.95
N LEU A 60 3.96 6.19 10.81
CA LEU A 60 4.50 5.83 9.49
C LEU A 60 6.00 6.17 9.36
N SER A 61 6.43 7.29 9.94
CA SER A 61 7.83 7.70 9.98
C SER A 61 8.74 6.69 10.68
N SER A 62 8.23 5.99 11.70
CA SER A 62 8.98 4.94 12.41
C SER A 62 9.19 3.72 11.51
N LEU A 63 8.14 3.27 10.81
CA LEU A 63 8.25 2.21 9.82
C LEU A 63 9.27 2.58 8.72
N MET A 64 9.18 3.80 8.17
CA MET A 64 10.09 4.26 7.12
C MET A 64 11.52 4.40 7.62
N ASN A 65 11.73 4.82 8.86
CA ASN A 65 13.06 4.85 9.46
C ASN A 65 13.63 3.44 9.63
N SER A 66 12.82 2.46 10.07
CA SER A 66 13.25 1.06 10.17
C SER A 66 13.67 0.49 8.82
N ILE A 67 12.90 0.71 7.76
CA ILE A 67 13.30 0.31 6.39
C ILE A 67 14.61 0.99 5.99
N LYS A 68 14.73 2.32 6.19
CA LYS A 68 15.93 3.08 5.81
C LYS A 68 17.18 2.63 6.55
N THR A 69 17.05 2.30 7.84
CA THR A 69 18.16 1.96 8.73
C THR A 69 18.39 0.46 8.86
N GLN A 70 17.54 -0.35 8.23
CA GLN A 70 17.53 -1.82 8.35
C GLN A 70 17.42 -2.27 9.82
N THR A 71 16.61 -1.56 10.59
CA THR A 71 16.32 -1.87 12.00
C THR A 71 15.08 -2.76 12.07
N ALA A 72 15.09 -3.79 12.93
CA ALA A 72 13.97 -4.71 13.10
C ALA A 72 12.63 -3.98 13.33
N LEU A 73 11.58 -4.49 12.71
CA LEU A 73 10.21 -4.01 12.90
C LEU A 73 9.63 -4.59 14.20
N PRO A 74 8.71 -3.89 14.89
CA PRO A 74 8.01 -4.50 16.02
C PRO A 74 7.14 -5.67 15.55
N ASN A 75 6.94 -6.65 16.42
CA ASN A 75 5.99 -7.71 16.11
C ASN A 75 4.56 -7.15 16.16
N LYS A 76 3.66 -7.62 15.29
CA LYS A 76 2.28 -7.14 15.17
C LYS A 76 2.18 -5.61 15.03
N SER A 77 3.10 -4.99 14.30
CA SER A 77 3.03 -3.55 14.05
C SER A 77 2.01 -3.21 12.97
N VAL A 78 1.30 -2.10 13.18
CA VAL A 78 0.30 -1.56 12.26
C VAL A 78 0.54 -0.07 12.05
N VAL A 79 0.36 0.41 10.83
CA VAL A 79 0.31 1.84 10.51
C VAL A 79 -1.09 2.18 10.03
N ILE A 80 -1.64 3.29 10.54
CA ILE A 80 -2.95 3.79 10.12
C ILE A 80 -2.76 4.99 9.21
N THR A 81 -3.36 4.93 8.02
CA THR A 81 -3.32 6.01 7.03
C THR A 81 -4.72 6.38 6.56
N PHE A 82 -4.92 7.66 6.30
CA PHE A 82 -6.10 8.21 5.65
C PHE A 82 -5.69 8.95 4.39
N ASP A 83 -6.50 8.85 3.33
CA ASP A 83 -6.33 9.63 2.11
C ASP A 83 -7.39 10.77 2.05
N ASP A 84 -7.16 11.75 1.18
CA ASP A 84 -8.08 12.84 0.78
C ASP A 84 -8.43 13.95 1.79
N ALA A 85 -8.01 13.86 3.05
CA ALA A 85 -8.22 14.92 4.05
C ALA A 85 -9.69 15.26 4.35
N TYR A 86 -10.60 14.28 4.34
CA TYR A 86 -12.00 14.50 4.69
C TYR A 86 -12.20 15.00 6.13
N LEU A 87 -13.18 15.89 6.33
CA LEU A 87 -13.47 16.48 7.64
C LEU A 87 -13.91 15.42 8.67
N ASP A 88 -14.54 14.32 8.24
CA ASP A 88 -14.95 13.23 9.12
C ASP A 88 -13.76 12.46 9.74
N ILE A 89 -12.56 12.55 9.16
CA ILE A 89 -11.33 12.07 9.80
C ILE A 89 -11.12 12.79 11.14
N LEU A 90 -11.31 14.11 11.18
CA LEU A 90 -11.16 14.89 12.42
C LEU A 90 -12.37 14.74 13.34
N THR A 91 -13.58 14.76 12.80
CA THR A 91 -14.80 14.85 13.64
C THR A 91 -15.28 13.49 14.16
N GLN A 92 -14.98 12.39 13.46
CA GLN A 92 -15.38 11.04 13.83
C GLN A 92 -14.17 10.12 14.10
N GLY A 93 -13.16 10.15 13.22
CA GLY A 93 -12.01 9.24 13.31
C GLY A 93 -11.04 9.57 14.45
N LYS A 94 -10.57 10.82 14.51
CA LYS A 94 -9.55 11.27 15.47
C LYS A 94 -9.96 11.04 16.93
N PRO A 95 -11.19 11.35 17.39
CA PRO A 95 -11.58 11.08 18.78
C PRO A 95 -11.49 9.61 19.17
N ILE A 96 -11.68 8.68 18.22
CA ILE A 96 -11.53 7.24 18.44
C ILE A 96 -10.03 6.87 18.52
N LEU A 97 -9.20 7.40 17.62
CA LEU A 97 -7.74 7.17 17.64
C LEU A 97 -7.09 7.70 18.92
N ASP A 98 -7.51 8.88 19.37
CA ASP A 98 -7.02 9.53 20.59
C ASP A 98 -7.30 8.70 21.85
N GLN A 99 -8.38 7.90 21.89
CA GLN A 99 -8.67 7.02 23.03
C GLN A 99 -7.64 5.89 23.21
N HIS A 100 -6.90 5.57 22.15
CA HIS A 100 -5.89 4.52 22.13
C HIS A 100 -4.47 5.06 21.98
N ASP A 101 -4.28 6.39 21.97
CA ASP A 101 -3.00 7.06 21.66
C ASP A 101 -2.39 6.59 20.32
N TYR A 102 -3.24 6.31 19.33
CA TYR A 102 -2.80 5.74 18.05
C TYR A 102 -2.31 6.82 17.06
N PRO A 103 -1.04 6.77 16.63
CA PRO A 103 -0.54 7.67 15.61
C PRO A 103 -1.13 7.33 14.24
N PHE A 104 -1.31 8.35 13.40
CA PHE A 104 -1.81 8.17 12.05
C PHE A 104 -1.25 9.21 11.08
N THR A 105 -1.37 8.89 9.79
CA THR A 105 -0.96 9.76 8.67
C THR A 105 -2.18 10.14 7.86
N ILE A 106 -2.24 11.39 7.38
CA ILE A 106 -3.21 11.84 6.38
C ILE A 106 -2.44 12.25 5.12
N PHE A 107 -2.70 11.58 3.99
CA PHE A 107 -2.26 12.00 2.67
C PHE A 107 -3.29 13.00 2.11
N ILE A 108 -2.84 14.19 1.74
CA ILE A 108 -3.74 15.30 1.38
C ILE A 108 -3.48 15.81 -0.03
N ASN A 109 -4.51 16.45 -0.61
CA ASN A 109 -4.41 17.20 -1.86
C ASN A 109 -4.46 18.71 -1.60
N PRO A 110 -3.33 19.44 -1.61
CA PRO A 110 -3.32 20.87 -1.30
C PRO A 110 -4.28 21.69 -2.15
N GLY A 111 -4.41 21.40 -3.46
CA GLY A 111 -5.33 22.10 -4.35
C GLY A 111 -6.81 21.81 -4.11
N ILE A 112 -7.15 20.71 -3.42
CA ILE A 112 -8.51 20.43 -2.94
C ILE A 112 -8.75 21.15 -1.61
N VAL A 113 -7.81 21.06 -0.69
CA VAL A 113 -7.87 21.73 0.62
C VAL A 113 -8.00 23.26 0.47
N GLU A 114 -7.30 23.86 -0.49
CA GLU A 114 -7.36 25.31 -0.77
C GLU A 114 -8.72 25.79 -1.27
N GLN A 115 -9.59 24.91 -1.76
CA GLN A 115 -10.96 25.27 -2.13
C GLN A 115 -11.82 25.59 -0.90
N ASN A 116 -11.35 25.25 0.31
CA ASN A 116 -11.97 25.59 1.59
C ASN A 116 -13.45 25.16 1.67
N SER A 117 -13.73 23.97 1.14
CA SER A 117 -15.04 23.31 1.25
C SER A 117 -15.23 22.72 2.65
N GLU A 118 -16.47 22.74 3.14
CA GLU A 118 -16.85 22.16 4.44
C GLU A 118 -16.71 20.62 4.51
N HIS A 119 -16.48 19.95 3.38
CA HIS A 119 -16.28 18.50 3.34
C HIS A 119 -14.85 18.06 3.65
N TYR A 120 -13.89 18.98 3.59
CA TYR A 120 -12.47 18.71 3.78
C TYR A 120 -11.92 19.45 4.99
N LEU A 121 -10.80 18.96 5.51
CA LEU A 121 -10.05 19.62 6.56
C LEU A 121 -9.47 20.95 6.05
N SER A 122 -9.64 22.01 6.82
CA SER A 122 -8.97 23.29 6.57
C SER A 122 -7.48 23.21 6.91
N TRP A 123 -6.68 24.14 6.35
CA TRP A 123 -5.26 24.26 6.71
C TRP A 123 -5.03 24.52 8.20
N GLN A 124 -5.94 25.24 8.88
CA GLN A 124 -5.83 25.46 10.32
C GLN A 124 -5.95 24.13 11.09
N GLN A 125 -6.94 23.31 10.74
CA GLN A 125 -7.14 21.99 11.35
C GLN A 125 -5.98 21.03 11.02
N LEU A 126 -5.50 21.02 9.78
CA LEU A 126 -4.34 20.22 9.37
C LEU A 126 -3.08 20.62 10.14
N LYS A 127 -2.84 21.93 10.31
CA LYS A 127 -1.72 22.43 11.11
C LYS A 127 -1.84 22.04 12.57
N GLU A 128 -3.01 22.18 13.18
CA GLU A 128 -3.24 21.77 14.57
C GLU A 128 -3.00 20.27 14.78
N MET A 129 -3.45 19.43 13.85
CA MET A 129 -3.17 17.99 13.90
C MET A 129 -1.66 17.71 13.70
N ALA A 130 -1.01 18.41 12.78
CA ALA A 130 0.43 18.29 12.55
C ALA A 130 1.26 18.65 13.80
N ASP A 131 0.89 19.73 14.49
CA ASP A 131 1.53 20.18 15.73
C ASP A 131 1.33 19.15 16.87
N ASN A 132 0.27 18.35 16.80
CA ASN A 132 -0.04 17.25 17.72
C ASN A 132 0.50 15.88 17.26
N GLY A 133 1.42 15.85 16.30
CA GLY A 133 2.14 14.64 15.89
C GLY A 133 1.49 13.82 14.77
N VAL A 134 0.35 14.25 14.22
CA VAL A 134 -0.22 13.63 13.00
C VAL A 134 0.70 13.93 11.81
N ILE A 135 1.00 12.91 11.00
CA ILE A 135 1.80 13.10 9.78
C ILE A 135 0.87 13.59 8.67
N ILE A 136 1.19 14.75 8.09
CA ILE A 136 0.51 15.28 6.90
C ILE A 136 1.44 15.06 5.70
N ALA A 137 0.97 14.27 4.73
CA ALA A 137 1.75 13.79 3.60
C ALA A 137 1.07 14.07 2.25
N ASN A 138 1.76 13.79 1.16
CA ASN A 138 1.40 14.27 -0.17
C ASN A 138 0.52 13.26 -0.91
N HIS A 139 -0.65 13.67 -1.39
CA HIS A 139 -1.51 12.88 -2.28
C HIS A 139 -1.62 13.46 -3.70
N GLY A 140 -0.69 14.35 -4.06
CA GLY A 140 -0.71 15.12 -5.30
C GLY A 140 -1.51 16.40 -5.16
N MET A 141 -1.46 17.28 -6.17
CA MET A 141 -2.12 18.58 -6.06
C MET A 141 -3.66 18.50 -6.13
N ALA A 142 -4.19 17.70 -7.07
CA ALA A 142 -5.60 17.72 -7.45
C ALA A 142 -6.21 16.30 -7.65
N HIS A 143 -5.58 15.27 -7.08
CA HIS A 143 -6.03 13.87 -7.20
C HIS A 143 -6.08 13.33 -8.65
N ASP A 144 -5.12 13.77 -9.48
CA ASP A 144 -4.96 13.31 -10.87
C ASP A 144 -4.38 11.88 -10.92
N SER A 145 -4.90 11.05 -11.83
CA SER A 145 -4.29 9.75 -12.13
C SER A 145 -3.01 9.93 -12.94
N LEU A 146 -1.90 9.35 -12.48
CA LEU A 146 -0.60 9.45 -13.16
C LEU A 146 -0.49 8.53 -14.37
N ILE A 147 -1.24 7.42 -14.42
CA ILE A 147 -1.21 6.48 -15.55
C ILE A 147 -2.02 7.00 -16.75
N ARG A 148 -2.89 7.99 -16.56
CA ARG A 148 -3.79 8.53 -17.59
C ARG A 148 -3.18 9.74 -18.27
N ILE A 149 -2.37 9.50 -19.28
CA ILE A 149 -1.72 10.55 -20.07
C ILE A 149 -2.78 11.26 -20.94
N PRO A 150 -2.89 12.60 -20.89
CA PRO A 150 -3.79 13.35 -21.77
C PRO A 150 -3.40 13.22 -23.26
N ASP A 151 -4.40 13.27 -24.15
CA ASP A 151 -4.20 13.22 -25.59
C ASP A 151 -3.21 14.28 -26.08
N GLY A 152 -2.27 13.86 -26.94
CA GLY A 152 -1.24 14.74 -27.49
C GLY A 152 -0.04 15.00 -26.59
N MET A 153 0.05 14.37 -25.41
CA MET A 153 1.26 14.39 -24.57
C MET A 153 1.99 13.05 -24.61
N THR A 154 3.32 13.11 -24.56
CA THR A 154 4.15 11.93 -24.25
C THR A 154 4.20 11.68 -22.74
N MET A 155 4.52 10.46 -22.32
CA MET A 155 4.76 10.13 -20.90
C MET A 155 5.80 11.07 -20.28
N GLN A 156 6.87 11.40 -21.01
CA GLN A 156 7.91 12.30 -20.52
C GLN A 156 7.37 13.72 -20.26
N GLN A 157 6.56 14.28 -21.17
CA GLN A 157 5.95 15.60 -20.98
C GLN A 157 4.96 15.60 -19.81
N TRP A 158 4.17 14.53 -19.69
CA TRP A 158 3.22 14.35 -18.61
C TRP A 158 3.91 14.27 -17.25
N LEU A 159 4.98 13.47 -17.12
CA LEU A 159 5.77 13.36 -15.90
C LEU A 159 6.52 14.65 -15.58
N ALA A 160 7.02 15.39 -16.57
CA ALA A 160 7.65 16.69 -16.35
C ALA A 160 6.66 17.71 -15.75
N LYS A 161 5.42 17.74 -16.24
CA LYS A 161 4.34 18.55 -15.64
C LYS A 161 4.02 18.08 -14.22
N ASN A 162 3.91 16.77 -14.00
CA ASN A 162 3.60 16.21 -12.69
C ASN A 162 4.73 16.40 -11.67
N THR A 163 6.00 16.48 -12.09
CA THR A 163 7.12 16.88 -11.21
C THR A 163 6.86 18.26 -10.61
N GLN A 164 6.46 19.24 -11.42
CA GLN A 164 6.14 20.57 -10.90
C GLN A 164 4.95 20.51 -9.92
N SER A 165 3.91 19.72 -10.24
CA SER A 165 2.73 19.54 -9.39
C SER A 165 3.06 18.88 -8.04
N LEU A 166 3.81 17.77 -8.06
CA LEU A 166 4.26 17.02 -6.88
C LEU A 166 5.09 17.90 -5.94
N LEU A 167 6.10 18.59 -6.47
CA LEU A 167 6.99 19.44 -5.68
C LEU A 167 6.28 20.68 -5.15
N SER A 168 5.33 21.24 -5.90
CA SER A 168 4.51 22.35 -5.41
C SER A 168 3.59 21.91 -4.29
N ALA A 169 2.96 20.73 -4.39
CA ALA A 169 2.13 20.17 -3.32
C ALA A 169 2.95 19.93 -2.04
N GLU A 170 4.14 19.33 -2.16
CA GLU A 170 5.04 19.12 -1.02
C GLU A 170 5.46 20.44 -0.37
N LYS A 171 5.78 21.45 -1.19
CA LYS A 171 6.14 22.77 -0.70
C LYS A 171 5.00 23.43 0.08
N ILE A 172 3.77 23.36 -0.42
CA ILE A 172 2.60 23.93 0.28
C ILE A 172 2.39 23.21 1.61
N ILE A 173 2.49 21.87 1.64
CA ILE A 173 2.39 21.10 2.89
C ILE A 173 3.44 21.59 3.89
N ALA A 174 4.69 21.75 3.46
CA ALA A 174 5.78 22.24 4.29
C ALA A 174 5.52 23.65 4.84
N GLU A 175 5.05 24.58 3.99
CA GLU A 175 4.76 25.95 4.38
C GLU A 175 3.57 26.04 5.36
N LYS A 176 2.54 25.20 5.18
CA LYS A 176 1.30 25.25 5.96
C LYS A 176 1.36 24.46 7.26
N THR A 177 2.13 23.38 7.30
CA THR A 177 2.16 22.44 8.44
C THR A 177 3.52 22.36 9.14
N GLY A 178 4.58 22.86 8.50
CA GLY A 178 5.95 22.70 8.99
C GLY A 178 6.55 21.31 8.72
N GLN A 179 5.85 20.42 8.02
CA GLN A 179 6.27 19.06 7.74
C GLN A 179 6.64 18.86 6.25
N SER A 180 7.72 18.14 5.95
CA SER A 180 8.00 17.62 4.60
C SER A 180 8.61 16.24 4.73
N TRP A 181 7.76 15.22 4.54
CA TRP A 181 8.16 13.82 4.67
C TRP A 181 8.63 13.22 3.35
N ARG A 182 8.25 13.82 2.21
CA ARG A 182 8.39 13.23 0.88
C ARG A 182 7.77 11.82 0.78
N TYR A 183 6.64 11.65 1.46
CA TYR A 183 5.77 10.49 1.37
C TYR A 183 4.64 10.81 0.40
N PHE A 184 4.45 9.97 -0.61
CA PHE A 184 3.45 10.17 -1.65
C PHE A 184 2.48 8.99 -1.75
N ALA A 185 1.18 9.21 -1.53
CA ALA A 185 0.19 8.20 -1.88
C ALA A 185 -0.25 8.42 -3.33
N TYR A 186 -0.24 7.37 -4.16
CA TYR A 186 -0.76 7.45 -5.52
C TYR A 186 -2.28 7.62 -5.51
N PRO A 187 -2.85 8.66 -6.15
CA PRO A 187 -4.28 8.71 -6.42
C PRO A 187 -4.74 7.43 -7.11
N TYR A 188 -5.84 6.85 -6.63
CA TYR A 188 -6.40 5.57 -7.08
C TYR A 188 -5.46 4.34 -6.91
N GLY A 189 -4.29 4.49 -6.30
CA GLY A 189 -3.28 3.41 -6.19
C GLY A 189 -2.64 3.02 -7.52
N GLU A 190 -2.76 3.87 -8.53
CA GLU A 190 -2.38 3.59 -9.91
C GLU A 190 -0.92 3.96 -10.19
N TYR A 191 -0.14 3.02 -10.74
CA TYR A 191 1.27 3.21 -11.07
C TYR A 191 1.69 2.39 -12.30
N SER A 192 2.83 2.74 -12.90
CA SER A 192 3.54 1.97 -13.95
C SER A 192 5.04 1.91 -13.60
N PRO A 193 5.86 1.07 -14.25
CA PRO A 193 7.31 1.07 -14.08
C PRO A 193 7.95 2.45 -14.28
N GLU A 194 7.52 3.21 -15.30
CA GLU A 194 8.02 4.57 -15.57
C GLU A 194 7.66 5.55 -14.46
N ILE A 195 6.46 5.43 -13.88
CA ILE A 195 6.01 6.26 -12.75
C ILE A 195 6.78 5.90 -11.46
N GLN A 196 7.11 4.62 -11.26
CA GLN A 196 7.97 4.20 -10.14
C GLN A 196 9.37 4.80 -10.26
N GLN A 197 9.96 4.76 -11.46
CA GLN A 197 11.24 5.43 -11.71
C GLN A 197 11.14 6.93 -11.46
N TRP A 198 10.06 7.58 -11.93
CA TRP A 198 9.82 8.99 -11.67
C TRP A 198 9.73 9.35 -10.18
N ILE A 199 9.13 8.48 -9.35
CA ILE A 199 9.14 8.67 -7.88
C ILE A 199 10.56 8.63 -7.31
N GLN A 200 11.39 7.70 -7.76
CA GLN A 200 12.80 7.61 -7.34
C GLN A 200 13.58 8.85 -7.76
N ASP A 201 13.44 9.28 -9.02
CA ASP A 201 14.13 10.44 -9.58
C ASP A 201 13.77 11.73 -8.81
N ASN A 202 12.56 11.79 -8.26
CA ASN A 202 12.10 12.89 -7.43
C ASN A 202 12.41 12.70 -5.94
N ASN A 203 13.11 11.66 -5.51
CA ASN A 203 13.42 11.36 -4.11
C ASN A 203 12.17 11.29 -3.20
N PHE A 204 11.13 10.59 -3.65
CA PHE A 204 9.96 10.27 -2.84
C PHE A 204 9.92 8.79 -2.49
N VAL A 205 9.26 8.49 -1.38
CA VAL A 205 8.73 7.15 -1.08
C VAL A 205 7.25 7.17 -1.42
N ALA A 206 6.74 6.10 -2.04
CA ALA A 206 5.36 6.07 -2.51
C ALA A 206 4.55 4.86 -2.04
N PHE A 207 3.26 5.11 -1.82
CA PHE A 207 2.28 4.21 -1.25
C PHE A 207 1.15 4.00 -2.25
N SER A 208 0.82 2.74 -2.51
CA SER A 208 -0.23 2.35 -3.43
C SER A 208 -1.34 1.60 -2.68
N GLN A 209 -2.25 0.95 -3.41
CA GLN A 209 -3.46 0.34 -2.83
C GLN A 209 -3.53 -1.18 -3.07
N GLN A 210 -2.44 -1.82 -3.52
CA GLN A 210 -2.36 -3.27 -3.59
C GLN A 210 -2.13 -3.87 -2.19
N SER A 211 -2.82 -4.97 -1.92
CA SER A 211 -2.82 -5.65 -0.63
C SER A 211 -1.52 -6.41 -0.38
N GLY A 212 -0.92 -6.21 0.80
CA GLY A 212 0.32 -6.86 1.21
C GLY A 212 0.87 -6.27 2.50
N ALA A 213 1.68 -7.03 3.21
CA ALA A 213 2.41 -6.55 4.38
C ALA A 213 3.81 -6.05 3.98
N VAL A 214 4.39 -5.22 4.84
CA VAL A 214 5.67 -4.53 4.62
C VAL A 214 6.78 -5.22 5.42
N SER A 215 7.91 -5.45 4.75
CA SER A 215 9.20 -5.87 5.30
C SER A 215 10.26 -4.78 5.15
N LEU A 216 11.46 -5.03 5.69
CA LEU A 216 12.63 -4.16 5.50
C LEU A 216 13.13 -4.08 4.04
N ASP A 217 12.78 -5.06 3.21
CA ASP A 217 13.15 -5.15 1.79
C ASP A 217 12.04 -4.67 0.85
N THR A 218 10.95 -4.12 1.39
CA THR A 218 9.82 -3.66 0.57
C THR A 218 10.26 -2.55 -0.38
N ASN A 219 9.86 -2.66 -1.64
CA ASN A 219 10.11 -1.63 -2.64
C ASN A 219 9.42 -0.31 -2.23
N THR A 220 10.21 0.71 -1.93
CA THR A 220 9.75 2.01 -1.44
C THR A 220 9.04 2.85 -2.51
N THR A 221 8.99 2.42 -3.77
CA THR A 221 8.19 3.10 -4.80
C THR A 221 6.76 2.62 -4.88
N ILE A 222 6.41 1.49 -4.23
CA ILE A 222 5.07 0.89 -4.32
C ILE A 222 4.72 0.19 -3.01
N ILE A 223 4.86 0.89 -1.89
CA ILE A 223 4.58 0.32 -0.57
C ILE A 223 3.10 -0.10 -0.53
N PRO A 224 2.80 -1.39 -0.27
CA PRO A 224 1.44 -1.89 -0.25
C PRO A 224 0.67 -1.35 0.95
N ARG A 225 -0.64 -1.17 0.76
CA ARG A 225 -1.58 -0.83 1.83
C ARG A 225 -2.81 -1.70 1.66
N PHE A 226 -3.47 -2.01 2.76
CA PHE A 226 -4.77 -2.67 2.74
C PHE A 226 -5.88 -1.63 2.80
N PRO A 227 -6.68 -1.45 1.74
CA PRO A 227 -7.91 -0.67 1.83
C PRO A 227 -8.88 -1.33 2.82
N VAL A 228 -9.48 -0.52 3.71
CA VAL A 228 -10.41 -0.98 4.75
C VAL A 228 -11.71 -0.17 4.71
N SER A 229 -12.28 -0.04 3.52
CA SER A 229 -13.62 0.49 3.27
C SER A 229 -14.61 -0.62 2.95
N GLN A 230 -15.91 -0.32 2.95
CA GLN A 230 -16.95 -1.30 2.62
C GLN A 230 -16.78 -1.85 1.18
N PRO A 231 -17.06 -3.15 0.97
CA PRO A 231 -17.53 -4.15 1.95
C PRO A 231 -16.39 -4.88 2.70
N TYR A 232 -15.15 -4.40 2.60
CA TYR A 232 -13.95 -5.05 3.13
C TYR A 232 -13.55 -4.54 4.53
N ASP A 233 -14.46 -3.86 5.21
CA ASP A 233 -14.33 -3.24 6.54
C ASP A 233 -14.77 -4.17 7.68
N GLN A 234 -15.10 -5.43 7.39
CA GLN A 234 -15.58 -6.36 8.41
C GLN A 234 -14.42 -6.96 9.22
N LEU A 235 -14.62 -7.19 10.53
CA LEU A 235 -13.60 -7.71 11.45
C LEU A 235 -12.89 -8.99 10.97
N PRO A 236 -13.59 -10.01 10.40
CA PRO A 236 -12.89 -11.19 9.86
C PRO A 236 -11.90 -10.83 8.75
N SER A 237 -12.30 -9.93 7.84
CA SER A 237 -11.41 -9.45 6.77
C SER A 237 -10.24 -8.65 7.35
N LEU A 238 -10.50 -7.77 8.33
CA LEU A 238 -9.44 -7.03 9.02
C LEU A 238 -8.43 -7.98 9.68
N ARG A 239 -8.90 -8.98 10.42
CA ARG A 239 -8.03 -9.98 11.07
C ARG A 239 -7.12 -10.67 10.06
N ASP A 240 -7.65 -11.10 8.93
CA ASP A 240 -6.87 -11.81 7.93
C ASP A 240 -5.79 -10.89 7.32
N LYS A 241 -6.12 -9.61 7.08
CA LYS A 241 -5.16 -8.58 6.64
C LYS A 241 -4.07 -8.31 7.69
N LEU A 242 -4.45 -8.20 8.96
CA LEU A 242 -3.53 -7.93 10.07
C LEU A 242 -2.54 -9.06 10.35
N ASN A 243 -2.91 -10.30 10.01
CA ASN A 243 -2.03 -11.47 10.14
C ASN A 243 -1.18 -11.73 8.89
N ALA A 244 -1.26 -10.86 7.87
CA ALA A 244 -0.45 -11.00 6.67
C ALA A 244 1.05 -10.91 6.97
N LEU A 245 1.82 -11.66 6.19
CA LEU A 245 3.27 -11.64 6.13
C LEU A 245 3.71 -11.08 4.76
N PRO A 246 4.84 -10.35 4.71
CA PRO A 246 5.39 -9.84 3.45
C PRO A 246 5.80 -11.04 2.60
N PHE A 247 5.27 -11.10 1.38
CA PHE A 247 5.57 -12.21 0.50
C PHE A 247 6.73 -11.81 -0.44
N SER A 248 7.86 -12.51 -0.32
CA SER A 248 9.06 -12.32 -1.15
C SER A 248 8.85 -12.79 -2.59
N ILE A 249 7.95 -12.13 -3.32
CA ILE A 249 7.70 -12.35 -4.74
C ILE A 249 8.46 -11.30 -5.55
N ARG A 250 9.32 -11.78 -6.45
CA ARG A 250 10.00 -10.96 -7.45
C ARG A 250 9.28 -11.09 -8.79
N VAL A 251 9.01 -9.94 -9.38
CA VAL A 251 8.39 -9.83 -10.70
C VAL A 251 9.49 -9.48 -11.69
N GLU A 252 9.72 -10.36 -12.67
CA GLU A 252 10.69 -10.10 -13.74
C GLU A 252 10.28 -8.89 -14.57
N ALA A 253 11.24 -8.26 -15.26
CA ALA A 253 11.05 -6.97 -15.92
C ALA A 253 9.86 -6.98 -16.90
N GLU A 254 9.70 -8.03 -17.71
CA GLU A 254 8.54 -8.17 -18.61
C GLU A 254 7.18 -8.19 -17.89
N ASN A 255 7.16 -8.66 -16.64
CA ASN A 255 5.96 -8.79 -15.84
C ASN A 255 5.72 -7.57 -14.94
N GLN A 256 6.59 -6.56 -14.94
CA GLN A 256 6.42 -5.35 -14.11
C GLN A 256 5.33 -4.41 -14.66
N GLN A 257 5.00 -4.54 -15.95
CA GLN A 257 3.96 -3.73 -16.56
C GLN A 257 2.61 -3.90 -15.82
N THR A 258 1.88 -2.81 -15.74
CA THR A 258 0.58 -2.73 -15.07
C THR A 258 -0.54 -2.34 -16.04
N ILE A 259 -0.24 -1.67 -17.15
CA ILE A 259 -1.25 -1.20 -18.11
C ILE A 259 -1.28 -2.13 -19.31
N PHE A 260 -2.46 -2.63 -19.67
CA PHE A 260 -2.66 -3.55 -20.79
C PHE A 260 -3.95 -3.24 -21.55
N GLN A 261 -3.97 -3.51 -22.86
CA GLN A 261 -5.23 -3.65 -23.60
C GLN A 261 -5.93 -4.95 -23.23
N GLN A 262 -7.24 -4.99 -23.41
CA GLN A 262 -8.00 -6.21 -23.17
C GLN A 262 -7.48 -7.37 -24.05
N GLY A 263 -7.13 -8.48 -23.41
CA GLY A 263 -6.58 -9.67 -24.08
C GLY A 263 -5.09 -9.61 -24.43
N GLU A 264 -4.39 -8.51 -24.14
CA GLU A 264 -2.95 -8.37 -24.41
C GLU A 264 -2.10 -9.28 -23.50
N SER A 265 -2.45 -9.38 -22.22
CA SER A 265 -1.82 -10.28 -21.27
C SER A 265 -2.68 -11.53 -21.09
N THR A 266 -2.08 -12.70 -21.28
CA THR A 266 -2.73 -14.02 -21.13
C THR A 266 -2.11 -14.86 -20.02
N SER A 267 -0.95 -14.46 -19.50
CA SER A 267 -0.27 -15.10 -18.39
C SER A 267 0.62 -14.11 -17.63
N VAL A 268 1.08 -14.54 -16.45
CA VAL A 268 2.09 -13.86 -15.65
C VAL A 268 2.96 -14.89 -14.94
N SER A 269 4.26 -14.59 -14.82
CA SER A 269 5.21 -15.40 -14.07
C SER A 269 5.75 -14.65 -12.86
N PHE A 270 5.97 -15.39 -11.78
CA PHE A 270 6.49 -14.88 -10.53
C PHE A 270 7.64 -15.77 -10.06
N LYS A 271 8.70 -15.13 -9.55
CA LYS A 271 9.71 -15.80 -8.74
C LYS A 271 9.36 -15.62 -7.27
N VAL A 272 9.44 -16.67 -6.48
CA VAL A 272 9.04 -16.68 -5.07
C VAL A 272 9.99 -17.52 -4.25
N ASP A 273 10.38 -17.00 -3.09
CA ASP A 273 11.09 -17.76 -2.06
C ASP A 273 10.13 -18.74 -1.39
N VAL A 274 10.41 -20.04 -1.48
CA VAL A 274 9.55 -21.14 -1.02
C VAL A 274 9.95 -21.74 0.34
N ASP A 275 10.89 -21.13 1.06
CA ASP A 275 11.49 -21.73 2.26
C ASP A 275 10.49 -21.95 3.42
N ASP A 276 9.45 -21.12 3.52
CA ASP A 276 8.52 -21.11 4.67
C ASP A 276 7.04 -21.36 4.29
N PHE A 277 6.76 -21.98 3.15
CA PHE A 277 5.43 -22.49 2.83
C PHE A 277 5.50 -23.72 1.92
N ASN A 278 4.46 -24.56 1.90
CA ASN A 278 4.38 -25.65 0.93
C ASN A 278 3.88 -25.09 -0.42
N PRO A 279 4.63 -25.24 -1.54
CA PRO A 279 4.21 -24.82 -2.87
C PRO A 279 2.78 -25.24 -3.29
N GLU A 280 2.31 -26.41 -2.85
CA GLU A 280 0.95 -26.90 -3.13
C GLU A 280 -0.16 -26.09 -2.44
N GLN A 281 0.18 -25.32 -1.41
CA GLN A 281 -0.74 -24.47 -0.66
C GLN A 281 -0.74 -23.02 -1.15
N LEU A 282 0.09 -22.68 -2.13
CA LEU A 282 0.03 -21.39 -2.81
C LEU A 282 -1.29 -21.28 -3.57
N ASN A 283 -2.00 -20.18 -3.34
CA ASN A 283 -3.23 -19.87 -4.05
C ASN A 283 -3.17 -18.47 -4.62
N CYS A 284 -3.50 -18.33 -5.90
CA CYS A 284 -3.61 -17.04 -6.55
C CYS A 284 -5.02 -16.81 -7.09
N TYR A 285 -5.56 -15.62 -6.86
CA TYR A 285 -6.92 -15.22 -7.25
C TYR A 285 -6.86 -13.97 -8.09
N ILE A 286 -7.48 -13.99 -9.27
CA ILE A 286 -7.59 -12.84 -10.15
C ILE A 286 -8.99 -12.23 -10.05
N SER A 287 -9.09 -10.90 -9.98
CA SER A 287 -10.38 -10.19 -9.96
C SER A 287 -11.31 -10.71 -11.05
N SER A 288 -12.53 -11.06 -10.67
CA SER A 288 -13.59 -11.63 -11.54
C SER A 288 -13.31 -13.01 -12.14
N LEU A 289 -12.07 -13.51 -12.13
CA LEU A 289 -11.74 -14.85 -12.63
C LEU A 289 -11.65 -15.89 -11.50
N GLY A 290 -11.52 -15.44 -10.25
CA GLY A 290 -11.42 -16.31 -9.09
C GLY A 290 -10.07 -17.01 -8.99
N ARG A 291 -10.04 -18.16 -8.29
CA ARG A 291 -8.82 -18.95 -8.09
C ARG A 291 -8.28 -19.42 -9.45
N GLN A 292 -6.99 -19.22 -9.67
CA GLN A 292 -6.31 -19.64 -10.89
C GLN A 292 -5.48 -20.90 -10.67
N GLU A 293 -5.21 -21.62 -11.75
CA GLU A 293 -4.29 -22.74 -11.76
C GLU A 293 -2.85 -22.24 -11.80
N ILE A 294 -1.99 -22.86 -10.99
CA ILE A 294 -0.58 -22.50 -10.84
C ILE A 294 0.27 -23.58 -11.48
N GLN A 295 1.13 -23.17 -12.42
CA GLN A 295 2.08 -24.05 -13.09
C GLN A 295 3.49 -23.72 -12.61
N TRP A 296 4.04 -24.58 -11.75
CA TRP A 296 5.41 -24.45 -11.28
C TRP A 296 6.40 -24.78 -12.41
N GLN A 297 7.38 -23.90 -12.60
CA GLN A 297 8.48 -24.00 -13.54
C GLN A 297 9.74 -23.92 -12.68
N GLU A 298 10.30 -25.06 -12.26
CA GLU A 298 11.37 -25.14 -11.24
C GLU A 298 10.88 -24.90 -9.80
N ASP A 299 11.81 -24.90 -8.83
CA ASP A 299 11.49 -24.89 -7.39
C ASP A 299 11.02 -23.50 -6.88
N GLU A 300 11.31 -22.42 -7.59
CA GLU A 300 11.09 -21.03 -7.13
C GLU A 300 10.32 -20.15 -8.13
N MET A 301 9.85 -20.71 -9.25
CA MET A 301 9.09 -19.94 -10.24
C MET A 301 7.75 -20.62 -10.53
N PHE A 302 6.71 -19.81 -10.65
CA PHE A 302 5.41 -20.28 -11.10
C PHE A 302 4.78 -19.31 -12.10
N THR A 303 3.98 -19.87 -12.99
CA THR A 303 3.19 -19.15 -13.98
C THR A 303 1.71 -19.37 -13.73
N ILE A 304 0.95 -18.30 -13.91
CA ILE A 304 -0.51 -18.37 -13.99
C ILE A 304 -0.88 -18.08 -15.44
N ASN A 305 -1.48 -19.07 -16.11
CA ASN A 305 -2.20 -18.82 -17.35
C ASN A 305 -3.63 -18.44 -16.98
N TYR A 306 -4.10 -17.27 -17.43
CA TYR A 306 -5.40 -16.78 -17.03
C TYR A 306 -6.51 -17.67 -17.57
N SER A 307 -7.48 -18.01 -16.73
CA SER A 307 -8.62 -18.85 -17.12
C SER A 307 -9.54 -18.18 -18.15
N ALA A 308 -9.45 -16.86 -18.30
CA ALA A 308 -10.14 -16.05 -19.30
C ALA A 308 -9.38 -14.72 -19.51
N ALA A 309 -9.81 -13.92 -20.50
CA ALA A 309 -9.28 -12.57 -20.67
C ALA A 309 -9.55 -11.71 -19.42
N LEU A 310 -8.58 -10.88 -19.03
CA LEU A 310 -8.75 -9.95 -17.92
C LEU A 310 -9.85 -8.93 -18.27
N PRO A 311 -10.78 -8.64 -17.36
CA PRO A 311 -11.83 -7.67 -17.62
C PRO A 311 -11.26 -6.25 -17.64
N THR A 312 -11.86 -5.37 -18.45
CA THR A 312 -11.59 -3.93 -18.42
C THR A 312 -11.74 -3.36 -17.01
N GLY A 313 -10.81 -2.52 -16.58
CA GLY A 313 -10.82 -1.92 -15.24
C GLY A 313 -9.57 -2.22 -14.41
N ARG A 314 -9.70 -1.97 -13.10
CA ARG A 314 -8.69 -2.32 -12.10
C ARG A 314 -8.80 -3.82 -11.77
N VAL A 315 -7.82 -4.59 -12.20
CA VAL A 315 -7.71 -6.02 -11.95
C VAL A 315 -6.53 -6.25 -11.00
N ARG A 316 -6.59 -7.28 -10.16
CA ARG A 316 -5.46 -7.68 -9.32
C ARG A 316 -5.35 -9.20 -9.27
N CYS A 317 -4.12 -9.69 -9.20
CA CYS A 317 -3.82 -11.05 -8.75
C CYS A 317 -3.38 -10.97 -7.29
N ASN A 318 -4.12 -11.61 -6.40
CA ASN A 318 -3.71 -11.81 -5.01
C ASN A 318 -3.17 -13.24 -4.85
N CYS A 319 -1.91 -13.38 -4.45
CA CYS A 319 -1.30 -14.66 -4.13
C CYS A 319 -1.08 -14.77 -2.62
N THR A 320 -1.50 -15.90 -2.05
CA THR A 320 -1.38 -16.17 -0.62
C THR A 320 -0.91 -17.59 -0.34
N ALA A 321 -0.08 -17.76 0.69
CA ALA A 321 0.37 -19.06 1.17
C ALA A 321 0.45 -19.08 2.71
N PRO A 322 0.04 -20.16 3.38
CA PRO A 322 0.20 -20.28 4.83
C PRO A 322 1.67 -20.41 5.22
N SER A 323 2.10 -19.71 6.26
CA SER A 323 3.47 -19.85 6.79
C SER A 323 3.61 -21.15 7.60
N ILE A 324 4.74 -21.84 7.41
CA ILE A 324 5.12 -23.01 8.21
C ILE A 324 5.64 -22.57 9.59
N SER A 325 6.48 -21.54 9.63
CA SER A 325 7.12 -21.04 10.85
C SER A 325 6.19 -20.20 11.74
N GLU A 326 5.15 -19.57 11.17
CA GLU A 326 4.18 -18.72 11.88
C GLU A 326 2.73 -19.22 11.69
N PRO A 327 2.32 -20.30 12.39
CA PRO A 327 0.98 -20.87 12.26
C PRO A 327 -0.15 -19.84 12.45
N GLY A 328 -1.12 -19.85 11.52
CA GLY A 328 -2.25 -18.92 11.52
C GLY A 328 -1.99 -17.61 10.77
N ARG A 329 -0.78 -17.41 10.24
CA ARG A 329 -0.43 -16.30 9.36
C ARG A 329 -0.24 -16.76 7.92
N TYR A 330 -0.33 -15.80 7.00
CA TYR A 330 -0.26 -16.06 5.57
C TYR A 330 0.62 -15.01 4.89
N TYR A 331 1.52 -15.46 4.03
CA TYR A 331 2.15 -14.61 3.06
C TYR A 331 1.10 -14.01 2.13
N TRP A 332 1.17 -12.70 1.87
CA TRP A 332 0.24 -12.00 0.99
C TRP A 332 0.97 -11.11 0.01
N PHE A 333 0.74 -11.38 -1.28
CA PHE A 333 1.18 -10.55 -2.39
C PHE A 333 0.00 -10.12 -3.24
N SER A 334 0.02 -8.89 -3.76
CA SER A 334 -0.94 -8.44 -4.75
C SER A 334 -0.22 -7.72 -5.90
N LYS A 335 -0.52 -8.12 -7.14
CA LYS A 335 -0.11 -7.40 -8.34
C LYS A 335 -1.32 -6.78 -9.03
N PRO A 336 -1.40 -5.44 -9.15
CA PRO A 336 -2.47 -4.78 -9.89
C PRO A 336 -2.18 -4.72 -11.39
N TRP A 337 -3.27 -4.64 -12.16
CA TRP A 337 -3.31 -4.33 -13.57
C TRP A 337 -4.44 -3.34 -13.86
N PHE A 338 -4.25 -2.53 -14.88
CA PHE A 338 -5.17 -1.50 -15.35
C PHE A 338 -5.49 -1.79 -16.81
N ILE A 339 -6.63 -2.46 -17.02
CA ILE A 339 -7.01 -3.00 -18.32
C ILE A 339 -7.85 -1.96 -19.06
N LEU A 340 -7.35 -1.49 -20.20
CA LEU A 340 -8.04 -0.56 -21.08
C LEU A 340 -9.22 -1.24 -21.79
N LYS A 341 -10.14 -0.43 -22.31
CA LYS A 341 -11.20 -0.91 -23.22
C LYS A 341 -10.57 -1.39 -24.53
N GLU A 342 -11.29 -2.22 -25.29
CA GLU A 342 -10.85 -2.74 -26.60
C GLU A 342 -10.43 -1.63 -27.59
N ASN A 343 -11.04 -0.44 -27.48
CA ASN A 343 -10.70 0.71 -28.32
C ASN A 343 -9.51 1.54 -27.80
N GLY A 344 -8.75 1.03 -26.81
CA GLY A 344 -7.60 1.70 -26.20
C GLY A 344 -7.97 2.82 -25.21
N GLN A 345 -9.25 3.08 -24.95
CA GLN A 345 -9.66 4.13 -24.02
C GLN A 345 -9.69 3.65 -22.57
N TRP A 346 -9.49 4.59 -21.65
CA TRP A 346 -9.63 4.35 -20.23
C TRP A 346 -11.09 4.06 -19.81
N TYR A 347 -11.23 3.22 -18.79
CA TYR A 347 -12.49 3.06 -18.03
C TYR A 347 -12.75 4.30 -17.15
N PRO A 348 -13.99 4.61 -16.75
CA PRO A 348 -14.27 5.71 -15.80
C PRO A 348 -13.49 5.54 -14.48
N LEU A 349 -13.08 6.64 -13.83
CA LEU A 349 -12.32 6.58 -12.58
C LEU A 349 -13.17 6.17 -11.38
#